data_AF-A0AAU6MU30-F1
#
_entry.id   AF-A0AAU6MU30-F1
#
_cell.length_a   1.000
_cell.length_b   1.000
_cell.length_c   1.000
_cell.angle_alpha   90.00
_cell.angle_beta   90.00
_cell.angle_gamma   90.00
#
_symmetry.space_group_name_H-M   'P 1'
#
loop_
_entity.id
_entity.type
_entity.pdbx_description
1 polymer ?
#
loop_
_entity_poly.entity_id
_entity_poly.type
_entity_poly.pdbx_seq_one_letter_code
_entity_poly.pdbx_strand_id
1 'polypeptide(L)' 'MERIYMNRRPAEQRIHVEIEAAEIRDLLADLALGEDAYQHGAARQLTEILRTADHAFAPTVPAKES' A
#
# COMPACT_ATOMS: atom_id res chain seq x y z
N MET A 1 15.11 -8.90 -12.26
CA MET A 1 15.08 -7.86 -13.31
C MET A 1 15.27 -6.54 -12.59
N GLU A 2 16.38 -5.82 -12.82
CA GLU A 2 16.71 -4.62 -12.05
C GLU A 2 15.92 -3.42 -12.59
N ARG A 3 14.99 -2.88 -11.80
CA ARG A 3 14.19 -1.71 -12.19
C ARG A 3 14.97 -0.44 -11.87
N ILE A 4 15.56 0.17 -12.89
CA ILE A 4 16.24 1.46 -12.76
C ILE A 4 15.19 2.57 -12.76
N TYR A 5 15.00 3.21 -11.61
CA TYR A 5 14.10 4.36 -11.49
C TYR A 5 14.86 5.66 -11.76
N MET A 6 14.61 6.28 -12.91
CA MET A 6 15.10 7.63 -13.19
C MET A 6 14.14 8.69 -12.64
N ASN A 7 14.66 9.57 -11.79
CA ASN A 7 13.90 10.72 -11.29
C ASN A 7 13.63 11.70 -12.44
N ARG A 8 12.36 11.82 -12.83
CA ARG A 8 11.92 12.74 -13.89
C ARG A 8 11.73 14.19 -13.41
N ARG A 9 11.90 14.45 -12.10
CA ARG A 9 11.74 15.77 -11.48
C ARG A 9 12.96 16.09 -10.60
N PRO A 10 13.98 16.75 -11.18
CA PRO A 10 15.18 17.10 -10.43
C PRO A 10 14.83 17.99 -9.22
N ALA A 11 15.51 17.77 -8.10
CA ALA A 11 15.37 18.45 -6.80
C ALA A 11 14.12 18.10 -5.93
N GLU A 12 13.22 17.22 -6.37
CA GLU A 12 12.18 16.69 -5.47
C GLU A 12 12.74 15.57 -4.56
N GLN A 13 12.50 15.67 -3.25
CA GLN A 13 12.71 14.55 -2.31
C GLN A 13 11.57 13.53 -2.51
N ARG A 14 11.92 12.29 -2.89
CA ARG A 14 10.93 11.24 -3.21
C ARG A 14 11.37 9.90 -2.68
N ILE A 15 10.41 9.14 -2.16
CA ILE A 15 10.55 7.73 -1.79
C ILE A 15 9.73 6.90 -2.77
N HIS A 16 10.31 5.82 -3.29
CA HIS A 16 9.58 4.79 -4.06
C HIS A 16 9.62 3.51 -3.24
N VAL A 17 8.45 2.88 -3.06
CA VAL A 17 8.32 1.60 -2.38
C VAL A 17 7.51 0.68 -3.28
N GLU A 18 8.05 -0.51 -3.56
CA GLU A 18 7.31 -1.60 -4.17
C GLU A 18 6.87 -2.54 -3.04
N ILE A 19 5.59 -2.92 -3.04
CA ILE A 19 4.99 -3.78 -2.02
C ILE A 19 4.21 -4.85 -2.76
N GLU A 20 4.46 -6.12 -2.44
CA GLU A 20 3.74 -7.23 -3.04
C GLU A 20 2.33 -7.33 -2.47
N ALA A 21 1.38 -7.83 -3.28
CA ALA A 21 -0.01 -7.95 -2.86
C ALA A 21 -0.20 -8.80 -1.59
N ALA A 22 0.65 -9.81 -1.38
CA ALA A 22 0.63 -10.64 -0.17
C ALA A 22 1.06 -9.84 1.07
N GLU A 23 2.04 -8.94 0.94
CA GLU A 23 2.61 -8.15 2.04
C GLU A 23 1.66 -7.02 2.49
N ILE A 24 0.74 -6.58 1.63
CA ILE A 24 -0.20 -5.49 1.96
C ILE A 24 -1.06 -5.84 3.17
N ARG A 25 -1.52 -7.09 3.29
CA ARG A 25 -2.37 -7.50 4.43
C ARG A 25 -1.59 -7.54 5.73
N ASP A 26 -0.35 -8.01 5.67
CA ASP A 26 0.53 -8.05 6.83
C ASP A 26 0.84 -6.64 7.31
N LEU A 27 1.14 -5.72 6.38
CA LEU A 27 1.35 -4.31 6.70
C LEU A 27 0.09 -3.64 7.29
N LEU A 28 -1.09 -3.95 6.77
CA LEU A 28 -2.35 -3.45 7.33
C LEU A 28 -2.60 -3.98 8.75
N ALA A 29 -2.24 -5.24 9.02
CA ALA A 29 -2.35 -5.82 10.35
C ALA A 29 -1.39 -5.14 11.33
N ASP A 30 -0.14 -4.93 10.94
CA ASP A 30 0.88 -4.24 11.75
C ASP A 30 0.47 -2.79 12.07
N LEU A 31 -0.06 -2.08 11.08
CA LEU A 31 -0.54 -0.70 11.26
C LEU A 31 -1.79 -0.61 12.14
N ALA A 32 -2.63 -1.64 12.16
CA ALA A 32 -3.84 -1.69 12.99
C ALA A 32 -3.51 -1.93 14.48
N LEU A 33 -2.44 -2.65 14.80
CA LEU A 33 -1.99 -2.90 16.19
C LEU A 33 -1.47 -1.64 16.90
N GLY A 34 -1.18 -0.58 16.14
CA GLY A 34 -0.61 0.67 16.63
C GLY A 34 -1.52 1.89 16.38
N GLU A 35 -2.83 1.76 16.54
CA GLU A 35 -3.80 2.84 16.24
C GLU A 35 -3.46 4.18 16.96
N ASP A 36 -2.83 4.11 18.14
CA ASP A 36 -2.29 5.27 18.87
C ASP A 36 -0.83 5.64 18.51
N ALA A 37 -0.07 4.73 17.91
CA ALA A 37 1.34 4.91 17.58
C ALA A 37 1.58 5.74 16.31
N TYR A 38 0.58 5.80 15.41
CA TYR A 38 0.70 6.43 14.10
C TYR A 38 -0.23 7.63 13.91
N GLN A 39 -0.28 8.54 14.89
CA GLN A 39 -1.08 9.78 14.82
C GLN A 39 -0.62 10.80 13.75
N HIS A 40 0.41 10.46 12.97
CA HIS A 40 0.87 11.29 11.86
C HIS A 40 -0.03 11.13 10.64
N GLY A 41 -0.47 12.25 10.05
CA GLY A 41 -1.35 12.24 8.87
C GLY A 41 -0.78 11.45 7.67
N ALA A 42 0.53 11.37 7.54
CA ALA A 42 1.20 10.55 6.52
C ALA A 42 0.95 9.04 6.70
N ALA A 43 0.91 8.54 7.93
CA ALA A 43 0.63 7.14 8.20
C ALA A 43 -0.82 6.80 7.88
N ARG A 44 -1.77 7.69 8.23
CA ARG A 44 -3.16 7.55 7.82
C ARG A 44 -3.32 7.49 6.30
N GLN A 45 -2.62 8.37 5.58
CA GLN A 45 -2.65 8.37 4.11
C GLN A 45 -2.06 7.07 3.53
N LEU A 46 -0.97 6.55 4.10
CA LEU A 46 -0.40 5.27 3.69
C LEU A 46 -1.40 4.12 3.94
N THR A 47 -2.05 4.07 5.10
CA THR A 47 -3.07 3.06 5.41
C THR A 47 -4.22 3.07 4.41
N GLU A 48 -4.71 4.24 4.00
CA GLU A 48 -5.79 4.34 3.00
C GLU A 48 -5.35 3.88 1.60
N ILE A 49 -4.11 4.17 1.21
CA ILE A 49 -3.52 3.64 -0.04
C ILE A 49 -3.46 2.10 0.02
N LEU A 50 -2.98 1.55 1.13
CA LEU A 50 -2.85 0.10 1.33
C LEU A 50 -4.22 -0.59 1.34
N ARG A 51 -5.24 -0.02 2.00
CA ARG A 51 -6.62 -0.54 1.98
C ARG A 51 -7.21 -0.56 0.58
N THR A 52 -7.01 0.52 -0.17
CA THR A 52 -7.48 0.62 -1.56
C THR A 52 -6.80 -0.44 -2.43
N ALA A 53 -5.51 -0.66 -2.23
CA ALA A 53 -4.75 -1.68 -2.94
C ALA A 53 -5.18 -3.10 -2.56
N ASP A 54 -5.36 -3.42 -1.28
CA ASP A 54 -5.85 -4.74 -0.81
C ASP A 54 -7.21 -5.08 -1.43
N HIS A 55 -8.13 -4.11 -1.47
CA HIS A 55 -9.42 -4.30 -2.14
C HIS A 55 -9.28 -4.52 -3.65
N ALA A 56 -8.38 -3.78 -4.32
CA ALA A 56 -8.16 -3.93 -5.76
C ALA A 56 -7.50 -5.26 -6.13
N PHE A 57 -6.67 -5.81 -5.25
CA PHE A 57 -5.99 -7.09 -5.45
C PHE A 57 -6.75 -8.28 -4.89
N ALA A 58 -7.81 -8.06 -4.10
CA ALA A 58 -8.70 -9.12 -3.68
C ALA A 58 -9.24 -9.85 -4.92
N PRO A 59 -9.17 -11.20 -4.97
CA PRO A 59 -9.70 -11.93 -6.10
C PRO A 59 -11.18 -11.58 -6.23
N THR A 60 -11.58 -11.03 -7.38
CA THR A 60 -12.98 -10.89 -7.75
C THR A 60 -13.60 -12.28 -7.67
N VAL A 61 -14.35 -12.55 -6.61
CA VAL A 61 -15.15 -13.78 -6.53
C VAL A 61 -16.11 -13.69 -7.71
N PRO A 62 -16.00 -14.57 -8.74
CA PRO A 62 -16.97 -14.54 -9.82
C PRO A 62 -18.34 -14.78 -9.20
N ALA A 63 -19.27 -13.87 -9.47
CA ALA A 63 -20.65 -14.02 -9.04
C ALA A 63 -21.14 -15.40 -9.48
N LYS A 64 -21.55 -16.21 -8.49
CA LYS A 64 -22.04 -17.57 -8.72
C LYS A 64 -23.31 -17.44 -9.58
N GLU A 65 -23.19 -17.67 -10.88
CA GLU A 65 -24.34 -17.77 -11.79
C GLU A 65 -25.26 -18.87 -11.24
N SER A 66 -26.49 -18.47 -10.89
CA SER A 66 -27.56 -19.34 -10.39
C SER A 66 -28.55 -19.64 -11.51
#